data_AF-A0A356PEX7-F1
#
_entry.id   AF-A0A356PEX7-F1
#
_cell.length_a   1.000
_cell.length_b   1.000
_cell.length_c   1.000
_cell.angle_alpha   90.00
_cell.angle_beta   90.00
_cell.angle_gamma   90.00
#
_symmetry.space_group_name_H-M   'P 1'
#
loop_
_entity.id
_entity.type
_entity.pdbx_description
1 polymer ?
#
loop_
_entity_poly.entity_id
_entity_poly.type
_entity_poly.pdbx_seq_one_letter_code
_entity_poly.pdbx_strand_id
1 'polypeptide(L)'
;MARVFIVQENDRFVFTNAEKFGTIVYLQGFYQIEDEGQAEAAADHMAAKLEDFNSEIDYLLLVGDPILISIASALISHTTEGIYSVLKWDRQTRSYKAILIDIGAV
;
A
#
# COMPACT_ATOMS: atom_id res chain seq x y z
N MET A 1 -14.11 -9.04 3.37
CA MET A 1 -13.36 -9.63 2.25
C MET A 1 -12.01 -8.95 2.25
N ALA A 2 -10.92 -9.69 2.10
CA ALA A 2 -9.57 -9.11 2.08
C ALA A 2 -9.40 -8.13 0.91
N ARG A 3 -8.61 -7.08 1.11
CA ARG A 3 -8.26 -6.07 0.11
C ARG A 3 -6.75 -5.97 -0.05
N VAL A 4 -6.33 -5.56 -1.25
CA VAL A 4 -4.94 -5.24 -1.56
C VAL A 4 -4.88 -3.78 -1.97
N PHE A 5 -4.33 -2.96 -1.09
CA PHE A 5 -4.12 -1.53 -1.32
C PHE A 5 -2.83 -1.34 -2.09
N ILE A 6 -2.95 -0.92 -3.35
CA ILE A 6 -1.80 -0.59 -4.19
C ILE A 6 -1.53 0.89 -4.03
N VAL A 7 -0.32 1.25 -3.61
CA VAL A 7 0.05 2.65 -3.34
C VAL A 7 -0.19 3.55 -4.55
N GLN A 8 0.24 3.10 -5.74
CA GLN A 8 0.10 3.87 -6.96
C GLN A 8 -0.24 2.98 -8.15
N GLU A 9 -1.15 3.47 -9.00
CA GLU A 9 -1.36 2.91 -10.33
C GLU A 9 -0.06 2.91 -11.13
N ASN A 10 0.19 1.81 -11.84
CA ASN A 10 1.40 1.64 -12.64
C ASN A 10 1.08 0.80 -13.88
N ASP A 11 1.40 1.33 -15.06
CA ASP A 11 1.16 0.68 -16.35
C ASP A 11 2.26 -0.31 -16.72
N ARG A 12 3.41 -0.25 -16.05
CA ARG A 12 4.56 -1.13 -16.28
C ARG A 12 4.42 -2.47 -15.57
N PHE A 13 3.60 -2.53 -14.52
CA PHE A 13 3.40 -3.73 -13.73
C PHE A 13 2.00 -4.27 -13.93
N VAL A 14 1.94 -5.51 -14.43
CA VAL A 14 0.69 -6.25 -14.39
C VAL A 14 0.58 -6.87 -13.00
N PHE A 15 -0.37 -6.40 -12.19
CA PHE A 15 -0.62 -6.93 -10.84
C PHE A 15 -1.31 -8.30 -10.85
N THR A 16 -1.18 -9.05 -11.95
CA THR A 16 -1.67 -10.43 -12.06
C THR A 16 -1.14 -11.22 -10.87
N ASN A 17 -2.05 -11.91 -10.18
CA ASN A 17 -1.85 -12.64 -8.93
C ASN A 17 -2.01 -11.84 -7.62
N ALA A 18 -1.95 -10.52 -7.61
CA ALA A 18 -2.26 -9.75 -6.38
C ALA A 18 -3.74 -9.91 -6.01
N GLU A 19 -4.62 -9.99 -7.00
CA GLU A 19 -6.07 -10.27 -6.86
C GLU A 19 -6.38 -11.58 -6.13
N LYS A 20 -5.41 -12.51 -6.05
CA LYS A 20 -5.56 -13.76 -5.28
C LYS A 20 -5.58 -13.51 -3.76
N PHE A 21 -5.06 -12.37 -3.31
CA PHE A 21 -5.02 -11.98 -1.91
C PHE A 21 -6.25 -11.16 -1.50
N GLY A 22 -6.94 -10.52 -2.46
CA GLY A 22 -8.10 -9.70 -2.15
C GLY A 22 -8.51 -8.77 -3.30
N THR A 23 -9.55 -7.97 -3.04
CA THR A 23 -10.00 -6.93 -3.97
C THR A 23 -8.95 -5.83 -4.08
N ILE A 24 -8.58 -5.44 -5.30
CA ILE A 24 -7.61 -4.38 -5.53
C ILE A 24 -8.25 -3.01 -5.24
N VAL A 25 -7.53 -2.18 -4.49
CA VAL A 25 -7.87 -0.77 -4.22
C VAL A 25 -6.63 0.07 -4.51
N TYR A 26 -6.71 0.99 -5.47
CA TYR A 26 -5.62 1.92 -5.73
C TYR A 26 -5.72 3.11 -4.79
N LEU A 27 -4.61 3.47 -4.13
CA LEU A 27 -4.53 4.64 -3.27
C LEU A 27 -4.34 5.91 -4.10
N GLN A 28 -3.44 5.89 -5.09
CA GLN A 28 -3.13 7.02 -5.94
C GLN A 28 -3.07 6.69 -7.44
N GLY A 29 -3.36 7.67 -8.28
CA GLY A 29 -3.18 7.59 -9.74
C GLY A 29 -1.73 7.82 -10.20
N PHE A 30 -1.52 7.98 -11.51
CA PHE A 30 -0.20 7.95 -12.17
C PHE A 30 0.76 9.14 -11.93
N TYR A 31 0.36 10.20 -11.21
CA TYR A 31 1.21 11.40 -11.09
C TYR A 31 2.32 11.24 -10.04
N GLN A 32 3.47 11.84 -10.28
CA GLN A 32 4.58 11.89 -9.32
C GLN A 32 4.45 13.09 -8.39
N ILE A 33 4.99 12.98 -7.19
CA ILE A 33 5.01 14.09 -6.23
C ILE A 33 6.19 15.01 -6.56
N GLU A 34 5.89 16.26 -6.89
CA GLU A 34 6.91 17.26 -7.24
C GLU A 34 7.15 18.28 -6.12
N ASP A 35 6.17 18.48 -5.24
CA ASP A 35 6.22 19.48 -4.17
C ASP A 35 5.47 19.03 -2.90
N GLU A 36 5.68 19.79 -1.82
CA GLU A 36 5.13 19.52 -0.48
C GLU A 36 3.59 19.61 -0.43
N GLY A 37 2.99 20.50 -1.21
CA GLY A 37 1.53 20.65 -1.24
C GLY A 37 0.86 19.45 -1.90
N GLN A 38 1.48 18.87 -2.93
CA GLN A 38 1.02 17.61 -3.52
C GLN A 38 1.14 16.43 -2.55
N ALA A 39 2.22 16.40 -1.74
CA ALA A 39 2.42 15.37 -0.73
C ALA A 39 1.32 15.44 0.36
N GLU A 40 0.98 16.64 0.83
CA GLU A 40 -0.10 16.87 1.80
C GLU A 40 -1.46 16.42 1.25
N ALA A 41 -1.80 16.84 0.02
CA ALA A 41 -3.04 16.44 -0.62
C ALA A 41 -3.15 14.92 -0.84
N ALA A 42 -2.02 14.26 -1.17
CA ALA A 42 -1.97 12.81 -1.28
C ALA A 42 -2.17 12.13 0.08
N ALA A 43 -1.58 12.66 1.15
CA ALA A 43 -1.76 12.14 2.51
C ALA A 43 -3.22 12.18 2.95
N ASP A 44 -3.91 13.30 2.75
CA ASP A 44 -5.34 13.43 3.05
C ASP A 44 -6.20 12.44 2.25
N HIS A 45 -5.91 12.32 0.94
CA HIS A 45 -6.63 11.39 0.07
C HIS A 45 -6.43 9.92 0.48
N MET A 46 -5.19 9.53 0.79
CA MET A 46 -4.85 8.18 1.22
C MET A 46 -5.43 7.87 2.59
N ALA A 47 -5.39 8.80 3.54
CA ALA A 47 -5.95 8.62 4.88
C ALA A 47 -7.45 8.27 4.80
N ALA A 48 -8.21 8.98 3.97
CA ALA A 48 -9.63 8.69 3.77
C ALA A 48 -9.89 7.29 3.17
N LYS A 49 -9.01 6.81 2.28
CA LYS A 49 -9.11 5.46 1.69
C LYS A 49 -8.67 4.34 2.63
N LEU A 50 -7.85 4.67 3.62
CA LEU A 50 -7.24 3.72 4.55
C LEU A 50 -7.93 3.70 5.92
N GLU A 51 -8.97 4.53 6.12
CA GLU A 51 -9.69 4.66 7.40
C GLU A 51 -10.19 3.32 7.95
N ASP A 52 -10.61 2.41 7.06
CA ASP A 52 -11.14 1.10 7.42
C ASP A 52 -10.16 -0.05 7.17
N PHE A 53 -8.86 0.23 7.00
CA PHE A 53 -7.83 -0.79 6.78
C PHE A 53 -7.80 -1.81 7.93
N ASN A 54 -7.91 -3.10 7.62
CA ASN A 54 -7.88 -4.16 8.62
C ASN A 54 -6.58 -4.97 8.51
N SER A 55 -5.67 -4.79 9.47
CA SER A 55 -4.34 -5.42 9.47
C SER A 55 -4.36 -6.96 9.56
N GLU A 56 -5.46 -7.57 9.98
CA GLU A 56 -5.59 -9.04 10.05
C GLU A 56 -5.80 -9.69 8.67
N ILE A 57 -6.39 -8.96 7.72
CA ILE A 57 -6.84 -9.52 6.44
C ILE A 57 -6.42 -8.71 5.20
N ASP A 58 -6.11 -7.43 5.36
CA ASP A 58 -5.74 -6.55 4.25
C ASP A 58 -4.23 -6.51 4.04
N TYR A 59 -3.84 -6.14 2.83
CA TYR A 59 -2.44 -6.06 2.43
C TYR A 59 -2.12 -4.73 1.77
N LEU A 60 -0.91 -4.23 2.01
CA LEU A 60 -0.33 -3.11 1.27
C LEU A 60 0.61 -3.62 0.18
N LEU A 61 0.56 -3.04 -1.01
CA LEU A 61 1.48 -3.32 -2.11
C LEU A 61 2.24 -2.05 -2.49
N LEU A 62 3.55 -2.05 -2.17
CA LEU A 62 4.45 -0.92 -2.33
C LEU A 62 4.91 -0.77 -3.78
N VAL A 63 4.27 0.12 -4.54
CA VAL A 63 4.56 0.39 -5.95
C VAL A 63 4.35 1.86 -6.23
N GLY A 64 5.27 2.47 -6.98
CA GLY A 64 5.15 3.86 -7.42
C GLY A 64 6.20 4.80 -6.83
N ASP A 65 5.80 6.05 -6.67
CA ASP A 65 6.58 7.15 -6.12
C ASP A 65 7.03 6.87 -4.66
N PRO A 66 8.31 7.04 -4.31
CA PRO A 66 8.82 6.83 -2.95
C PRO A 66 8.12 7.67 -1.88
N ILE A 67 7.69 8.90 -2.20
CA ILE A 67 6.98 9.78 -1.27
C ILE A 67 5.59 9.20 -0.96
N LEU A 68 4.86 8.76 -1.99
CA LEU A 68 3.56 8.10 -1.83
C LEU A 68 3.67 6.79 -1.04
N ILE A 69 4.72 5.99 -1.32
CA ILE A 69 5.03 4.77 -0.59
C ILE A 69 5.27 5.06 0.90
N SER A 70 6.05 6.11 1.19
CA SER A 70 6.33 6.56 2.55
C SER A 70 5.05 6.98 3.29
N ILE A 71 4.23 7.82 2.66
CA ILE A 71 2.96 8.30 3.22
C ILE A 71 2.02 7.13 3.56
N ALA A 72 1.76 6.24 2.61
CA ALA A 72 0.86 5.10 2.83
C ALA A 72 1.36 4.18 3.94
N SER A 73 2.66 3.91 3.99
CA SER A 73 3.26 3.04 5.01
C SER A 73 3.18 3.68 6.40
N ALA A 74 3.41 4.99 6.51
CA ALA A 74 3.32 5.74 7.76
C ALA A 74 1.87 5.79 8.28
N LEU A 75 0.90 6.07 7.40
CA LEU A 75 -0.52 6.11 7.77
C LEU A 75 -1.01 4.76 8.30
N ILE A 76 -0.75 3.68 7.56
CA ILE A 76 -1.13 2.33 8.01
C ILE A 76 -0.45 2.00 9.33
N SER A 77 0.87 2.20 9.42
CA SER A 77 1.62 1.93 10.65
C SER A 77 1.07 2.67 11.87
N HIS A 78 0.62 3.91 11.70
CA HIS A 78 0.00 4.68 12.78
C HIS A 78 -1.33 4.07 13.24
N THR A 79 -2.18 3.66 12.30
CA THR A 79 -3.50 3.09 12.60
C THR A 79 -3.46 1.65 13.11
N THR A 80 -2.41 0.89 12.78
CA THR A 80 -2.30 -0.54 13.09
C THR A 80 -1.24 -0.83 14.16
N GLU A 81 -0.82 0.19 14.91
CA GLU A 81 0.21 0.09 15.95
C GLU A 81 1.49 -0.60 15.46
N GLY A 82 1.91 -0.31 14.23
CA GLY A 82 3.12 -0.86 13.61
C GLY A 82 2.99 -2.28 13.07
N ILE A 83 1.79 -2.88 13.10
CA ILE A 83 1.55 -4.27 12.67
C ILE A 83 0.68 -4.30 11.42
N TYR A 84 1.24 -4.66 10.26
CA TYR A 84 0.48 -4.77 9.01
C TYR A 84 1.18 -5.67 7.98
N SER A 85 0.42 -6.22 7.03
CA SER A 85 0.97 -7.12 6.00
C SER A 85 1.27 -6.38 4.69
N VAL A 86 2.42 -6.69 4.08
CA VAL A 86 2.84 -6.16 2.79
C VAL A 86 3.02 -7.29 1.77
N LEU A 87 2.58 -7.09 0.53
CA LEU A 87 2.87 -8.00 -0.57
C LEU A 87 4.21 -7.67 -1.23
N LYS A 88 5.13 -8.63 -1.19
CA LYS A 88 6.41 -8.56 -1.90
C LYS A 88 6.37 -9.44 -3.15
N TRP A 89 6.72 -8.87 -4.30
CA TRP A 89 6.91 -9.64 -5.52
C TRP A 89 8.20 -10.48 -5.43
N ASP A 90 8.07 -11.79 -5.57
CA ASP A 90 9.18 -12.71 -5.70
C ASP A 90 9.44 -13.00 -7.19
N ARG A 91 10.60 -12.57 -7.68
CA ARG A 91 10.98 -12.72 -9.10
C ARG A 91 11.28 -14.17 -9.49
N GLN A 92 11.64 -15.04 -8.55
CA GLN A 92 11.97 -16.44 -8.83
C GLN A 92 10.69 -17.26 -9.01
N THR A 93 9.75 -17.13 -8.08
CA THR A 93 8.47 -17.84 -8.14
C THR A 93 7.43 -17.13 -9.00
N ARG A 94 7.71 -15.88 -9.40
CA ARG A 94 6.78 -15.01 -10.14
C ARG A 94 5.43 -14.89 -9.44
N SER A 95 5.48 -14.69 -8.12
CA SER A 95 4.30 -14.59 -7.27
C SER A 95 4.50 -13.59 -6.13
N TYR A 96 3.40 -13.10 -5.57
CA TYR A 96 3.45 -12.31 -4.34
C TYR A 96 3.56 -13.21 -3.12
N LYS A 97 4.34 -12.74 -2.13
CA LYS A 97 4.40 -13.29 -0.78
C LYS A 97 3.96 -12.22 0.20
N ALA A 98 3.05 -12.57 1.10
CA ALA A 98 2.70 -11.72 2.23
C ALA A 98 3.83 -11.76 3.26
N ILE A 99 4.27 -10.57 3.68
CA ILE A 99 5.27 -10.36 4.71
C ILE A 99 4.62 -9.52 5.79
N LEU A 100 4.55 -10.05 7.02
CA LEU A 100 4.11 -9.29 8.17
C LEU A 100 5.22 -8.30 8.56
N ILE A 101 4.88 -7.02 8.62
CA ILE A 101 5.67 -6.01 9.29
C ILE A 101 5.14 -5.93 10.72
N ASP A 102 6.07 -6.00 11.67
CA ASP A 102 5.83 -5.76 13.08
C ASP A 102 7.03 -4.96 13.59
N ILE A 103 6.80 -3.68 13.87
CA ILE A 103 7.81 -2.78 14.45
C ILE A 103 7.49 -2.41 15.90
N GLY A 104 6.50 -3.08 16.51
CA GLY A 104 5.92 -2.73 17.80
C GLY A 104 5.10 -1.43 17.75
N ALA A 105 4.46 -1.08 18.87
CA ALA A 105 3.75 0.19 19.02
C ALA A 105 4.75 1.35 18.93
N VAL A 106 4.53 2.25 17.96
CA VAL A 106 5.30 3.48 17.71
C VAL A 106 4.50 4.69 18.12
#